data_AF-A0A0C2N091-F1
#
_entry.id   AF-A0A0C2N091-F1
#
_cell.length_a   1.000
_cell.length_b   1.000
_cell.length_c   1.000
_cell.angle_alpha   90.00
_cell.angle_beta   90.00
_cell.angle_gamma   90.00
#
_symmetry.space_group_name_H-M   'P 1'
#
loop_
_entity.id
_entity.type
_entity.pdbx_description
1 polymer ?
#
loop_
_entity_poly.entity_id
_entity_poly.type
_entity_poly.pdbx_seq_one_letter_code
_entity_poly.pdbx_strand_id
1 'polypeptide(L)'
;MTVRKADELKKLNKFEEAALRYIEAAELAPHWNVCYLTIISLYEKATECYIKIENIRAYECYNKALDVNIKQEALFEKLYTKGENLRSKHHLEHTCVITKFSAPEIEEKNKRALQEVVHNAVQLRNKARADLDQFIKEQTAKMGQNLIVSYID
;
A
#
# COMPACT_ATOMS: atom_id res chain seq x y z
N MET A 1 -29.70 3.63 -3.86
CA MET A 1 -29.93 5.02 -3.41
C MET A 1 -28.88 5.89 -4.09
N THR A 2 -29.25 6.94 -4.83
CA THR A 2 -28.39 7.53 -5.88
C THR A 2 -27.56 8.72 -5.39
N VAL A 3 -26.31 8.79 -5.86
CA VAL A 3 -25.40 9.95 -5.72
C VAL A 3 -26.08 11.28 -6.08
N ARG A 4 -27.03 11.25 -7.03
CA ARG A 4 -27.87 12.38 -7.41
C ARG A 4 -28.58 13.04 -6.22
N LYS A 5 -29.13 12.23 -5.30
CA LYS A 5 -29.81 12.73 -4.10
C LYS A 5 -28.82 13.40 -3.12
N ALA A 6 -27.59 12.89 -3.03
CA ALA A 6 -26.54 13.53 -2.24
C ALA A 6 -26.15 14.90 -2.84
N ASP A 7 -26.02 14.99 -4.17
CA ASP A 7 -25.73 16.25 -4.85
C ASP A 7 -26.87 17.28 -4.67
N GLU A 8 -28.13 16.85 -4.71
CA GLU A 8 -29.30 17.70 -4.42
C GLU A 8 -29.26 18.25 -2.98
N LEU A 9 -28.96 17.40 -1.99
CA LEU A 9 -28.82 17.81 -0.59
C LEU A 9 -27.67 18.81 -0.39
N LYS A 10 -26.53 18.59 -1.07
CA LYS A 10 -25.39 19.50 -1.05
C LYS A 10 -25.76 20.88 -1.58
N LYS A 11 -26.56 20.96 -2.66
CA LYS A 11 -27.07 22.24 -3.21
C LYS A 11 -28.01 22.97 -2.26
N LEU A 12 -28.74 22.23 -1.42
CA LEU A 12 -29.61 22.77 -0.37
C LEU A 12 -28.83 23.12 0.93
N ASN A 13 -27.50 23.09 0.91
CA ASN A 13 -26.63 23.29 2.08
C ASN A 13 -26.86 22.29 3.23
N LYS A 14 -27.49 21.14 2.95
CA LYS A 14 -27.68 20.05 3.90
C LYS A 14 -26.47 19.14 3.91
N PHE A 15 -25.33 19.70 4.34
CA PHE A 15 -24.02 19.05 4.17
C PHE A 15 -23.89 17.72 4.93
N GLU A 16 -24.40 17.61 6.15
CA GLU A 16 -24.34 16.35 6.90
C GLU A 16 -25.15 15.24 6.20
N GLU A 17 -26.39 15.53 5.79
CA GLU A 17 -27.25 14.58 5.08
C GLU A 17 -26.63 14.17 3.73
N ALA A 18 -25.99 15.11 3.02
CA ALA A 18 -25.28 14.84 1.77
C ALA A 18 -24.07 13.93 2.00
N ALA A 19 -23.25 14.21 3.02
CA ALA A 19 -22.08 13.42 3.37
C ALA A 19 -22.44 11.96 3.65
N LEU A 20 -23.46 11.73 4.49
CA LEU A 20 -23.94 10.39 4.80
C LEU A 20 -24.36 9.61 3.56
N ARG A 21 -24.98 10.27 2.58
CA ARG A 21 -25.41 9.63 1.33
C ARG A 21 -24.26 9.32 0.38
N TYR A 22 -23.21 10.15 0.36
CA TYR A 22 -22.00 9.83 -0.38
C TYR A 22 -21.27 8.62 0.24
N ILE A 23 -21.20 8.54 1.58
CA ILE A 23 -20.62 7.40 2.30
C ILE A 23 -21.40 6.13 2.00
N GLU A 24 -22.73 6.16 2.12
CA GLU A 24 -23.60 5.02 1.80
C GLU A 24 -23.37 4.54 0.37
N ALA A 25 -23.26 5.46 -0.59
CA ALA A 25 -22.96 5.11 -1.99
C ALA A 25 -21.56 4.49 -2.14
N ALA A 26 -20.55 4.98 -1.41
CA ALA A 26 -19.20 4.45 -1.44
C ALA A 26 -19.12 3.04 -0.86
N GLU A 27 -19.87 2.78 0.22
CA GLU A 27 -19.91 1.47 0.89
C GLU A 27 -20.67 0.42 0.07
N LEU A 28 -21.67 0.84 -0.71
CA LEU A 28 -22.40 -0.06 -1.61
C LEU A 28 -21.64 -0.34 -2.92
N ALA A 29 -20.81 0.60 -3.39
CA ALA A 29 -20.13 0.54 -4.68
C ALA A 29 -19.36 -0.78 -4.98
N PRO A 30 -18.66 -1.42 -4.02
CA PRO A 30 -18.01 -2.72 -4.26
C PRO A 30 -18.98 -3.83 -4.71
N HIS A 31 -20.23 -3.82 -4.25
CA HIS A 31 -21.23 -4.83 -4.64
C HIS A 31 -21.67 -4.71 -6.11
N TRP A 32 -21.47 -3.55 -6.71
CA TRP A 32 -21.87 -3.25 -8.09
C TRP A 32 -20.68 -3.23 -9.05
N ASN A 33 -19.51 -3.72 -8.60
CA ASN A 33 -18.25 -3.73 -9.37
C ASN A 33 -17.87 -2.35 -9.93
N VAL A 34 -18.13 -1.30 -9.15
CA VAL A 34 -17.82 0.08 -9.54
C VAL A 34 -16.32 0.33 -9.42
N CYS A 35 -15.77 1.16 -10.32
CA CYS A 35 -14.37 1.56 -10.30
C CYS A 35 -13.96 2.16 -8.94
N TYR A 36 -12.80 1.76 -8.43
CA TYR A 36 -12.29 2.24 -7.15
C TYR A 36 -12.09 3.77 -7.11
N LEU A 37 -11.78 4.40 -8.25
CA LEU A 37 -11.70 5.86 -8.37
C LEU A 37 -13.04 6.52 -8.05
N THR A 38 -14.15 5.88 -8.40
CA THR A 38 -15.49 6.36 -8.03
C THR A 38 -15.72 6.24 -6.53
N ILE A 39 -15.25 5.16 -5.89
CA ILE A 39 -15.33 4.98 -4.43
C ILE A 39 -14.55 6.08 -3.71
N ILE A 40 -13.31 6.34 -4.16
CA ILE A 40 -12.46 7.43 -3.64
C ILE A 40 -13.17 8.77 -3.79
N SER A 41 -13.67 9.09 -4.98
CA SER A 41 -14.37 10.36 -5.24
C SER A 41 -15.61 10.55 -4.34
N LEU A 42 -16.31 9.47 -3.99
CA LEU A 42 -17.45 9.56 -3.07
C LEU A 42 -17.01 9.89 -1.64
N TYR A 43 -15.93 9.30 -1.15
CA TYR A 43 -15.37 9.66 0.16
C TYR A 43 -14.81 11.09 0.18
N GLU A 44 -14.20 11.56 -0.91
CA GLU A 44 -13.77 12.96 -1.04
C GLU A 44 -14.95 13.93 -0.98
N LYS A 45 -16.04 13.64 -1.72
CA LYS A 45 -17.28 14.44 -1.65
C LYS A 45 -17.90 14.47 -0.25
N ALA A 46 -17.87 13.36 0.48
CA ALA A 46 -18.31 13.31 1.87
C ALA A 46 -17.40 14.17 2.77
N THR A 47 -16.09 14.10 2.55
CA THR A 47 -15.08 14.89 3.26
C THR A 47 -15.30 16.38 3.08
N GLU A 48 -15.50 16.84 1.84
CA GLU A 48 -15.82 18.24 1.54
C GLU A 48 -17.05 18.74 2.30
N CYS A 49 -18.09 17.89 2.41
CA CYS A 49 -19.31 18.25 3.12
C CYS A 49 -19.05 18.36 4.63
N TYR A 50 -18.27 17.45 5.23
CA TYR A 50 -17.92 17.51 6.65
C TYR A 50 -16.98 18.66 7.00
N ILE A 51 -16.04 19.01 6.11
CA ILE A 51 -15.17 20.20 6.29
C ILE A 51 -16.02 21.47 6.36
N LYS A 52 -17.04 21.60 5.51
CA LYS A 52 -17.93 22.79 5.51
C LYS A 52 -18.70 23.00 6.81
N ILE A 53 -18.89 21.95 7.60
CA ILE A 53 -19.56 22.00 8.91
C ILE A 53 -18.58 21.74 10.06
N GLU A 54 -17.27 21.84 9.79
CA GLU A 54 -16.19 21.69 10.76
C GLU A 54 -16.27 20.38 11.58
N ASN A 55 -16.71 19.30 10.92
CA ASN A 55 -16.93 18.01 11.57
C ASN A 55 -15.72 17.08 11.38
N ILE A 56 -15.24 16.51 12.50
CA ILE A 56 -14.09 15.61 12.55
C ILE A 56 -14.24 14.36 11.66
N ARG A 57 -15.46 13.95 11.33
CA ARG A 57 -15.75 12.84 10.40
C ARG A 57 -15.16 13.04 9.00
N ALA A 58 -14.77 14.27 8.64
CA ALA A 58 -13.95 14.53 7.46
C ALA A 58 -12.68 13.67 7.45
N TYR A 59 -11.99 13.55 8.58
CA TYR A 59 -10.76 12.76 8.70
C TYR A 59 -11.03 11.26 8.49
N GLU A 60 -12.14 10.75 9.04
CA GLU A 60 -12.56 9.36 8.85
C GLU A 60 -12.84 9.04 7.38
N CYS A 61 -13.50 9.96 6.66
CA CYS A 61 -13.76 9.80 5.23
C CYS A 61 -12.46 9.79 4.42
N TYR A 62 -11.51 10.65 4.76
CA TYR A 62 -10.22 10.71 4.09
C TYR A 62 -9.41 9.41 4.29
N ASN A 63 -9.39 8.87 5.51
CA ASN A 63 -8.75 7.58 5.79
C ASN A 63 -9.40 6.43 5.01
N LYS A 64 -10.73 6.40 4.90
CA LYS A 64 -11.42 5.41 4.06
C LYS A 64 -11.02 5.52 2.58
N ALA A 65 -10.81 6.72 2.05
CA ALA A 65 -10.32 6.91 0.69
C ALA A 65 -8.89 6.37 0.51
N LEU A 66 -8.01 6.65 1.47
CA LEU A 66 -6.62 6.14 1.48
C LEU A 66 -6.59 4.60 1.54
N ASP A 67 -7.42 3.99 2.39
CA ASP A 67 -7.51 2.52 2.50
C ASP A 67 -7.90 1.87 1.17
N VAL A 68 -8.83 2.49 0.42
CA VAL A 68 -9.22 2.00 -0.91
C VAL A 68 -8.03 2.11 -1.88
N ASN A 69 -7.31 3.23 -1.86
CA ASN A 69 -6.17 3.45 -2.74
C ASN A 69 -5.03 2.46 -2.47
N ILE A 70 -4.63 2.30 -1.20
CA ILE A 70 -3.55 1.38 -0.79
C ILE A 70 -3.89 -0.08 -1.15
N LYS A 71 -5.15 -0.49 -0.94
CA LYS A 71 -5.60 -1.84 -1.31
C LYS A 71 -5.46 -2.09 -2.81
N GLN A 72 -5.70 -1.08 -3.64
CA GLN A 72 -5.59 -1.21 -5.08
C GLN A 72 -4.14 -1.22 -5.55
N GLU A 73 -3.29 -0.33 -5.02
CA GLU A 73 -1.85 -0.34 -5.30
C GLU A 73 -1.22 -1.71 -4.98
N ALA A 74 -1.55 -2.29 -3.82
CA ALA A 74 -1.11 -3.62 -3.46
C ALA A 74 -1.65 -4.73 -4.40
N LEU A 75 -2.82 -4.53 -5.01
CA LEU A 75 -3.37 -5.44 -6.01
C LEU A 75 -2.63 -5.34 -7.35
N PHE A 76 -2.35 -4.11 -7.80
CA PHE A 76 -1.56 -3.87 -9.00
C PHE A 76 -0.19 -4.55 -8.92
N GLU A 77 0.52 -4.36 -7.81
CA GLU A 77 1.85 -4.96 -7.59
C GLU A 77 1.80 -6.50 -7.61
N LYS A 78 0.77 -7.09 -6.99
CA LYS A 78 0.56 -8.55 -7.00
C LYS A 78 0.28 -9.09 -8.41
N LEU A 79 -0.54 -8.39 -9.20
CA LEU A 79 -0.87 -8.80 -10.56
C LEU A 79 0.35 -8.64 -11.48
N TYR A 80 1.09 -7.55 -11.33
CA TYR A 80 2.33 -7.31 -12.06
C TYR A 80 3.36 -8.41 -11.76
N THR A 81 3.64 -8.67 -10.49
CA THR A 81 4.55 -9.74 -10.05
C THR A 81 4.12 -11.11 -10.58
N LYS A 82 2.82 -11.41 -10.56
CA LYS A 82 2.28 -12.67 -11.11
C LYS A 82 2.48 -12.75 -12.63
N GLY A 83 2.27 -11.65 -13.35
CA GLY A 83 2.56 -11.54 -14.78
C GLY A 83 4.02 -11.83 -15.09
N GLU A 84 4.93 -11.18 -14.37
CA GLU A 84 6.39 -11.38 -14.53
C GLU A 84 6.83 -12.82 -14.21
N ASN A 85 6.27 -13.42 -13.15
CA ASN A 85 6.53 -14.82 -12.82
C ASN A 85 6.05 -15.78 -13.92
N LEU A 86 4.86 -15.53 -14.49
CA LEU A 86 4.34 -16.34 -15.60
C LEU A 86 5.19 -16.16 -16.86
N ARG A 87 5.58 -14.93 -17.16
CA ARG A 87 6.47 -14.62 -18.29
C ARG A 87 7.80 -15.36 -18.17
N SER A 88 8.42 -15.30 -16.99
CA SER A 88 9.66 -16.01 -16.67
C SER A 88 9.50 -17.53 -16.83
N LYS A 89 8.43 -18.11 -16.27
CA LYS A 89 8.13 -19.55 -16.36
C LYS A 89 7.97 -20.05 -17.79
N HIS A 90 7.41 -19.24 -18.68
CA HIS A 90 7.15 -19.62 -20.07
C HIS A 90 8.22 -19.13 -21.05
N HIS A 91 9.35 -18.60 -20.54
CA HIS A 91 10.45 -18.05 -21.35
C HIS A 91 9.98 -17.05 -22.42
N LEU A 92 8.96 -16.27 -22.08
CA LEU A 92 8.43 -15.27 -22.98
C LEU A 92 9.34 -14.04 -22.93
N GLU A 93 10.00 -13.78 -24.05
CA GLU A 93 10.65 -12.49 -24.32
C GLU A 93 9.61 -11.38 -24.13
N HIS A 94 10.00 -10.30 -23.47
CA HIS A 94 9.19 -9.07 -23.47
C HIS A 94 10.03 -7.90 -23.96
N THR A 95 9.38 -7.06 -24.75
CA THR A 95 9.78 -5.69 -25.01
C THR A 95 9.07 -4.81 -23.99
N CYS A 96 9.70 -4.54 -22.85
CA CYS A 96 9.25 -3.43 -22.02
C CYS A 96 9.27 -2.15 -22.86
N VAL A 97 8.15 -1.41 -22.96
CA VAL A 97 8.09 -0.11 -23.67
C VAL A 97 9.12 0.89 -23.12
N ILE A 98 9.53 0.71 -21.85
CA ILE A 98 10.76 1.29 -21.31
C ILE A 98 11.96 0.54 -21.91
N THR A 99 12.21 0.75 -23.19
CA THR A 99 13.32 0.15 -23.95
C THR A 99 14.63 0.91 -23.78
N LYS A 100 14.59 2.08 -23.10
CA LYS A 100 15.76 2.89 -22.79
C LYS A 100 15.70 3.33 -21.33
N PHE A 101 16.36 2.56 -20.47
CA PHE A 101 16.88 3.12 -19.23
C PHE A 101 18.04 4.02 -19.62
N SER A 102 17.77 5.31 -19.80
CA SER A 102 18.84 6.30 -19.82
C SER A 102 19.52 6.21 -18.46
N ALA A 103 20.74 5.65 -18.43
CA ALA A 103 21.55 5.73 -17.24
C ALA A 103 21.64 7.22 -16.87
N PRO A 104 21.27 7.63 -15.65
CA PRO A 104 21.47 9.02 -15.25
C PRO A 104 22.95 9.36 -15.46
N GLU A 105 23.22 10.50 -16.10
CA GLU A 105 24.57 11.05 -16.18
C GLU A 105 24.98 11.47 -14.77
N ILE A 106 25.51 10.51 -14.01
CA ILE A 106 26.05 10.76 -12.68
C ILE A 106 27.44 11.32 -12.89
N GLU A 107 27.64 12.59 -12.51
CA GLU A 107 28.98 13.19 -12.47
C GLU A 107 29.95 12.25 -11.72
N GLU A 108 31.19 12.10 -12.21
CA GLU A 108 32.16 11.12 -11.68
C GLU A 108 32.40 11.28 -10.16
N LYS A 109 32.23 12.50 -9.63
CA LYS A 109 32.24 12.80 -8.19
C LYS A 109 31.12 12.11 -7.42
N ASN A 110 29.91 12.10 -7.98
CA ASN A 110 28.71 11.48 -7.39
C ASN A 110 28.72 9.96 -7.55
N LYS A 111 29.45 9.43 -8.53
CA LYS A 111 29.61 7.99 -8.75
C LYS A 111 30.36 7.31 -7.62
N ARG A 112 31.45 7.92 -7.13
CA ARG A 112 32.21 7.41 -5.97
C ARG A 112 31.36 7.43 -4.70
N ALA A 113 30.67 8.55 -4.46
CA ALA A 113 29.77 8.67 -3.32
C ALA A 113 28.64 7.62 -3.36
N LEU A 114 28.06 7.38 -4.54
CA LEU A 114 27.05 6.34 -4.72
C LEU A 114 27.62 4.94 -4.49
N GLN A 115 28.81 4.63 -5.03
CA GLN A 115 29.47 3.34 -4.82
C GLN A 115 29.74 3.08 -3.34
N GLU A 116 30.18 4.10 -2.61
CA GLU A 116 30.43 4.01 -1.16
C GLU A 116 29.13 3.77 -0.39
N VAL A 117 28.06 4.53 -0.69
CA VAL A 117 26.75 4.34 -0.04
C VAL A 117 26.20 2.93 -0.31
N VAL A 118 26.30 2.45 -1.55
CA VAL A 118 25.85 1.10 -1.92
C VAL A 118 26.68 0.05 -1.19
N HIS A 119 28.00 0.22 -1.12
CA HIS A 119 28.88 -0.69 -0.39
C HIS A 119 28.51 -0.75 1.11
N ASN A 120 28.33 0.40 1.74
CA ASN A 120 27.96 0.51 3.15
C ASN A 120 26.59 -0.13 3.42
N ALA A 121 25.61 0.11 2.55
CA ALA A 121 24.29 -0.51 2.66
C ALA A 121 24.35 -2.05 2.56
N VAL A 122 25.17 -2.58 1.65
CA VAL A 122 25.38 -4.03 1.53
C VAL A 122 26.04 -4.61 2.79
N GLN A 123 27.03 -3.92 3.35
CA GLN A 123 27.68 -4.34 4.60
C GLN A 123 26.69 -4.35 5.77
N LEU A 124 25.89 -3.29 5.93
CA LEU A 124 24.87 -3.19 6.98
C LEU A 124 23.85 -4.32 6.87
N ARG A 125 23.37 -4.61 5.65
CA ARG A 125 22.43 -5.72 5.40
C ARG A 125 23.03 -7.07 5.79
N ASN A 126 24.29 -7.32 5.41
CA ASN A 126 24.95 -8.58 5.73
C ASN A 126 25.16 -8.74 7.23
N LYS A 127 25.50 -7.66 7.93
CA LYS A 127 25.61 -7.65 9.39
C LYS A 127 24.26 -7.94 10.07
N ALA A 128 23.21 -7.23 9.69
CA ALA A 128 21.86 -7.45 10.24
C ALA A 128 21.38 -8.89 10.02
N ARG A 129 21.72 -9.49 8.87
CA ARG A 129 21.42 -10.89 8.59
C ARG A 129 22.18 -11.84 9.52
N ALA A 130 23.48 -11.62 9.72
CA ALA A 130 24.28 -12.43 10.64
C ALA A 130 23.77 -12.33 12.09
N ASP A 131 23.43 -11.13 12.55
CA ASP A 131 22.87 -10.88 13.88
C ASP A 131 21.53 -11.62 14.06
N LEU A 132 20.67 -11.60 13.02
CA LEU A 132 19.40 -12.33 13.00
C LEU A 132 19.61 -13.85 13.04
N ASP A 133 20.54 -14.38 12.24
CA ASP A 133 20.87 -15.81 12.20
C ASP A 133 21.40 -16.28 13.57
N GLN A 134 22.24 -15.48 14.22
CA GLN A 134 22.73 -15.75 15.57
C GLN A 134 21.58 -15.76 16.59
N PHE A 135 20.71 -14.75 16.57
CA PHE A 135 19.56 -14.69 17.45
C PHE A 135 18.66 -15.92 17.31
N ILE A 136 18.35 -16.34 16.07
CA ILE A 136 17.54 -17.54 15.80
C ILE A 136 18.22 -18.80 16.37
N LYS A 137 19.55 -18.92 16.22
CA LYS A 137 20.32 -20.04 16.77
C LYS A 137 20.26 -20.08 18.31
N GLU A 138 20.32 -18.93 18.97
CA GLU A 138 20.22 -18.84 20.43
C GLU A 138 18.82 -19.21 20.94
N GLN A 139 17.76 -18.76 20.26
CA GLN A 139 16.38 -19.12 20.62
C GLN A 139 16.11 -20.62 20.43
N THR A 140 16.56 -21.19 19.32
CA THR A 140 16.39 -22.63 19.04
C THR A 140 17.19 -23.49 20.03
N ALA A 141 18.39 -23.08 20.44
CA ALA A 141 19.17 -23.77 21.47
C ALA A 141 18.49 -23.75 22.85
N LYS A 142 17.91 -22.60 23.26
CA LYS A 142 17.16 -22.48 24.52
C LYS A 142 15.91 -23.35 24.54
N MET A 143 15.18 -23.43 23.43
CA MET A 143 14.01 -24.32 23.31
C MET A 143 14.41 -25.80 23.35
N GLY A 144 15.53 -26.17 22.73
CA GLY A 144 16.05 -27.54 22.76
C GLY A 144 16.48 -28.01 24.15
N GLN A 145 17.01 -27.11 24.99
CA GLN A 145 17.40 -27.43 26.37
C GLN A 145 16.17 -27.58 27.30
N ASN A 146 15.14 -26.76 27.14
CA ASN A 146 13.91 -26.86 27.95
C ASN A 146 13.13 -28.16 27.71
N LEU A 147 13.23 -28.74 26.51
CA LEU A 147 12.62 -30.04 26.19
C LEU A 147 13.35 -31.24 26.82
N ILE A 148 14.63 -31.10 27.17
CA ILE A 148 15.40 -32.15 27.84
C ILE A 148 15.12 -32.16 29.35
N VAL A 149 14.90 -30.99 29.95
CA VAL A 149 14.55 -30.87 31.37
C VAL A 149 13.14 -31.39 31.67
N SER A 150 12.20 -31.32 30.73
CA SER A 150 10.83 -31.85 30.92
C SER A 150 10.69 -33.36 30.74
N TYR A 151 11.79 -34.10 30.55
CA TYR A 151 11.80 -35.57 30.37
C TYR A 151 12.63 -36.32 31.43
N ILE A 152 13.16 -35.63 32.44
CA ILE A 152 14.00 -36.21 33.50
C ILE A 152 13.34 -36.16 34.91
N ASP A 153 12.12 -35.62 35.02
CA ASP A 153 11.31 -35.67 36.27
C ASP A 153 10.20 -36.73 36.21
#